data_AF-A0A6A5BYQ9-F1
#
_entry.id   AF-A0A6A5BYQ9-F1
#
_cell.length_a   1.000
_cell.length_b   1.000
_cell.length_c   1.000
_cell.angle_alpha   90.00
_cell.angle_beta   90.00
_cell.angle_gamma   90.00
#
_symmetry.space_group_name_H-M   'P 1'
#
loop_
_entity.id
_entity.type
_entity.pdbx_description
1 polymer ?
#
loop_
_entity_poly.entity_id
_entity_poly.type
_entity_poly.pdbx_seq_one_letter_code
_entity_poly.pdbx_strand_id
1 'polypeptide(L)'
;MKMKGLSSYSVSNKRKDFQHQTSSSSLGNKKKIVHDHSVDDRPEKTEETQIQSKCGDVISYMVQTIDRNGLTKSSQDVMNEQLEAAHFSMETGLYIVWRTRNKGACGAYSQHSFRDCSRIAPSSICFCGHPLKDHFKKNNGIISGCSSCKGCKMFEYIPTRPAETGEFWLEHRTDFNPQKYEVKCKCKHSFRYHKCPSKRCTVPSCKCQSFTSSFLCVVCNEHWEEHDTIAETREERIQQKLPVDDDYILFSESPSLQRVVFR
;
A
#
# COMPACT_ATOMS: atom_id res chain seq x y z
N MET A 1 -10.24 -56.05 4.40
CA MET A 1 -10.86 -55.99 3.05
C MET A 1 -10.74 -54.57 2.51
N LYS A 2 -10.05 -54.46 1.36
CA LYS A 2 -10.05 -53.41 0.33
C LYS A 2 -9.78 -51.94 0.70
N MET A 3 -8.54 -51.53 0.42
CA MET A 3 -8.16 -50.20 -0.07
C MET A 3 -8.80 -49.88 -1.44
N LYS A 4 -9.14 -48.61 -1.65
CA LYS A 4 -9.06 -47.78 -2.89
C LYS A 4 -9.17 -46.31 -2.40
N GLY A 5 -8.40 -45.29 -2.80
CA GLY A 5 -7.36 -45.12 -3.81
C GLY A 5 -7.50 -43.71 -4.43
N LEU A 6 -6.53 -42.83 -4.16
CA LEU A 6 -6.00 -41.70 -4.97
C LEU A 6 -6.95 -40.52 -5.31
N SER A 7 -6.53 -39.25 -5.34
CA SER A 7 -5.35 -38.70 -6.01
C SER A 7 -4.98 -37.31 -5.48
N SER A 8 -3.70 -37.10 -5.21
CA SER A 8 -3.03 -35.84 -4.90
C SER A 8 -2.44 -35.23 -6.18
N TYR A 9 -2.58 -33.92 -6.37
CA TYR A 9 -1.90 -33.19 -7.44
C TYR A 9 -0.74 -32.37 -6.86
N SER A 10 0.48 -32.76 -7.23
CA SER A 10 1.72 -32.06 -6.96
C SER A 10 2.27 -31.37 -8.22
N VAL A 11 2.87 -30.21 -7.95
CA VAL A 11 3.58 -29.26 -8.82
C VAL A 11 4.54 -29.92 -9.81
N SER A 12 4.64 -29.36 -11.02
CA SER A 12 5.76 -29.58 -11.95
C SER A 12 6.11 -28.26 -12.63
N ASN A 13 7.20 -27.63 -12.20
CA ASN A 13 7.73 -26.41 -12.81
C ASN A 13 9.04 -26.76 -13.55
N LYS A 14 9.00 -26.73 -14.88
CA LYS A 14 10.14 -27.06 -15.74
C LYS A 14 11.07 -25.85 -15.86
N ARG A 15 12.26 -25.95 -15.26
CA ARG A 15 13.43 -25.14 -15.62
C ARG A 15 13.92 -25.55 -17.01
N LYS A 16 14.27 -24.58 -17.84
CA LYS A 16 15.10 -24.78 -19.03
C LYS A 16 16.35 -23.90 -18.86
N ASP A 17 17.43 -24.56 -18.48
CA ASP A 17 18.79 -24.03 -18.53
C ASP A 17 19.28 -24.14 -19.99
N PHE A 18 19.78 -23.04 -20.55
CA PHE A 18 20.44 -23.03 -21.85
C PHE A 18 21.93 -22.79 -21.63
N GLN A 19 22.71 -23.88 -21.63
CA GLN A 19 24.16 -23.87 -21.67
C GLN A 19 24.60 -23.78 -23.13
N HIS A 20 25.41 -22.78 -23.48
CA HIS A 20 26.12 -22.77 -24.76
C HIS A 20 27.59 -23.16 -24.55
N GLN A 21 27.99 -24.13 -25.35
CA GLN A 21 29.27 -24.83 -25.35
C GLN A 21 30.40 -23.93 -25.87
N THR A 22 31.56 -24.03 -25.22
CA THR A 22 32.85 -23.59 -25.75
C THR A 22 33.64 -24.81 -26.19
N SER A 23 34.08 -24.84 -27.45
CA SER A 23 35.15 -25.73 -27.91
C SER A 23 36.11 -24.99 -28.84
N SER A 24 37.37 -25.27 -28.60
CA SER A 24 38.61 -24.69 -29.11
C SER A 24 38.99 -25.15 -30.52
N SER A 25 39.67 -24.30 -31.31
CA SER A 25 40.80 -24.75 -32.18
C SER A 25 41.67 -23.58 -32.72
N SER A 26 42.94 -23.65 -32.31
CA SER A 26 44.24 -23.29 -32.95
C SER A 26 44.43 -22.33 -34.15
N LEU A 27 45.43 -21.45 -33.92
CA LEU A 27 46.60 -21.06 -34.76
C LEU A 27 46.45 -20.12 -35.98
N GLY A 28 47.16 -18.98 -35.92
CA GLY A 28 47.61 -18.22 -37.10
C GLY A 28 47.97 -16.75 -36.88
N ASN A 29 49.27 -16.45 -36.74
CA ASN A 29 49.90 -15.12 -36.66
C ASN A 29 49.42 -14.07 -37.69
N LYS A 30 49.28 -12.78 -37.28
CA LYS A 30 49.99 -11.61 -37.88
C LYS A 30 49.70 -10.26 -37.20
N LYS A 31 50.81 -9.63 -36.78
CA LYS A 31 51.19 -8.20 -36.77
C LYS A 31 50.36 -7.15 -36.01
N LYS A 32 51.02 -6.64 -34.96
CA LYS A 32 51.00 -5.29 -34.37
C LYS A 32 50.55 -4.17 -35.33
N ILE A 33 49.56 -3.40 -34.90
CA ILE A 33 49.50 -1.95 -35.10
C ILE A 33 49.23 -1.32 -33.73
N VAL A 34 50.17 -0.48 -33.30
CA VAL A 34 50.08 0.34 -32.09
C VAL A 34 49.33 1.61 -32.49
N HIS A 35 48.19 1.87 -31.86
CA HIS A 35 47.66 3.23 -31.77
C HIS A 35 47.49 3.58 -30.30
N ASP A 36 48.39 4.47 -29.90
CA ASP A 36 48.43 5.21 -28.66
C ASP A 36 47.32 6.27 -28.70
N HIS A 37 46.29 6.10 -27.87
CA HIS A 37 45.33 7.13 -27.53
C HIS A 37 45.17 7.14 -26.01
N SER A 38 45.94 8.03 -25.40
CA SER A 38 45.64 8.78 -24.17
C SER A 38 44.31 8.44 -23.49
N VAL A 39 44.44 7.85 -22.30
CA VAL A 39 43.37 7.66 -21.32
C VAL A 39 42.94 9.04 -20.82
N ASP A 40 41.76 9.51 -21.24
CA ASP A 40 41.05 10.57 -20.54
C ASP A 40 40.44 9.95 -19.27
N ASP A 41 41.09 10.18 -18.13
CA ASP A 41 40.58 9.90 -16.78
C ASP A 41 39.37 10.80 -16.48
N ARG A 42 38.18 10.38 -16.92
CA ARG A 42 36.91 10.93 -16.43
C ARG A 42 36.31 9.92 -15.45
N PRO A 43 36.17 10.24 -14.16
CA PRO A 43 35.63 9.29 -13.19
C PRO A 43 34.18 8.97 -13.56
N GLU A 44 33.96 7.73 -13.99
CA GLU A 44 32.66 7.16 -14.28
C GLU A 44 31.92 6.98 -12.94
N LYS A 45 31.16 8.01 -12.53
CA LYS A 45 30.23 7.89 -11.40
C LYS A 45 29.24 6.78 -11.75
N THR A 46 29.35 5.65 -11.04
CA THR A 46 28.47 4.50 -11.20
C THR A 46 27.00 4.95 -11.14
N GLU A 47 26.17 4.34 -11.98
CA GLU A 47 24.76 4.69 -12.13
C GLU A 47 24.01 4.71 -10.78
N GLU A 48 24.41 3.84 -9.85
CA GLU A 48 23.95 3.79 -8.46
C GLU A 48 24.28 5.05 -7.64
N THR A 49 25.49 5.62 -7.78
CA THR A 49 25.84 6.88 -7.07
C THR A 49 25.11 8.08 -7.65
N GLN A 50 24.78 8.06 -8.95
CA GLN A 50 23.99 9.13 -9.57
C GLN A 50 22.52 9.08 -9.15
N ILE A 51 21.91 7.89 -9.08
CA ILE A 51 20.53 7.71 -8.60
C ILE A 51 20.41 8.10 -7.12
N GLN A 52 21.37 7.68 -6.28
CA GLN A 52 21.41 8.03 -4.86
C GLN A 52 21.54 9.55 -4.65
N SER A 53 22.36 10.24 -5.47
CA SER A 53 22.52 11.70 -5.39
C SER A 53 21.25 12.46 -5.75
N LYS A 54 20.54 12.04 -6.82
CA LYS A 54 19.28 12.65 -7.25
C LYS A 54 18.15 12.44 -6.24
N CYS A 55 18.08 11.26 -5.60
CA CYS A 55 17.09 10.99 -4.55
C CYS A 55 17.30 11.89 -3.32
N GLY A 56 18.56 12.12 -2.91
CA GLY A 56 18.89 13.05 -1.83
C GLY A 56 18.42 14.48 -2.13
N ASP A 57 18.58 14.92 -3.37
CA ASP A 57 18.15 16.26 -3.82
C ASP A 57 16.61 16.43 -3.76
N VAL A 58 15.86 15.40 -4.16
CA VAL A 58 14.38 15.43 -4.12
C VAL A 58 13.86 15.46 -2.68
N ILE A 59 14.38 14.61 -1.80
CA ILE A 59 13.95 14.59 -0.39
C ILE A 59 14.28 15.92 0.28
N SER A 60 15.48 16.47 0.04
CA SER A 60 15.86 17.78 0.55
C SER A 60 14.89 18.88 0.10
N TYR A 61 14.51 18.87 -1.19
CA TYR A 61 13.52 19.81 -1.71
C TYR A 61 12.13 19.63 -1.08
N MET A 62 11.67 18.39 -0.89
CA MET A 62 10.41 18.10 -0.20
C MET A 62 10.43 18.63 1.23
N VAL A 63 11.51 18.35 1.98
CA VAL A 63 11.70 18.82 3.35
C VAL A 63 11.61 20.36 3.40
N GLN A 64 12.35 21.06 2.54
CA GLN A 64 12.31 22.53 2.49
C GLN A 64 10.93 23.08 2.14
N THR A 65 10.20 22.41 1.24
CA THR A 65 8.88 22.86 0.81
C THR A 65 7.85 22.68 1.92
N ILE A 66 7.84 21.52 2.58
CA ILE A 66 6.93 21.22 3.69
C ILE A 66 7.26 22.09 4.91
N ASP A 67 8.54 22.32 5.19
CA ASP A 67 8.95 23.20 6.30
C ASP A 67 8.42 24.63 6.10
N ARG A 68 8.62 25.20 4.91
CA ARG A 68 8.19 26.57 4.56
C ARG A 68 6.67 26.71 4.45
N ASN A 69 5.99 25.78 3.78
CA ASN A 69 4.59 25.95 3.38
C ASN A 69 3.61 25.14 4.23
N GLY A 70 4.09 24.10 4.93
CA GLY A 70 3.26 23.06 5.52
C GLY A 70 2.64 22.13 4.48
N LEU A 71 1.97 21.08 4.98
CA LEU A 71 1.04 20.29 4.18
C LEU A 71 -0.33 20.96 4.13
N THR A 72 -1.13 20.63 3.12
CA THR A 72 -2.57 20.96 3.16
C THR A 72 -3.21 20.30 4.37
N LYS A 73 -4.31 20.87 4.88
CA LYS A 73 -5.01 20.31 6.04
C LYS A 73 -5.40 18.84 5.82
N SER A 74 -5.93 18.52 4.63
CA SER A 74 -6.32 17.16 4.28
C SER A 74 -5.13 16.20 4.23
N SER A 75 -4.03 16.58 3.58
CA SER A 75 -2.81 15.77 3.57
C SER A 75 -2.26 15.58 4.98
N GLN A 76 -2.22 16.63 5.80
CA GLN A 76 -1.79 16.53 7.19
C GLN A 76 -2.68 15.57 8.00
N ASP A 77 -3.99 15.64 7.81
CA ASP A 77 -4.94 14.77 8.51
C ASP A 77 -4.75 13.30 8.10
N VAL A 78 -4.44 13.01 6.83
CA VAL A 78 -4.09 11.64 6.39
C VAL A 78 -2.79 11.20 7.04
N MET A 79 -1.75 12.03 7.05
CA MET A 79 -0.47 11.67 7.69
C MET A 79 -0.67 11.39 9.19
N ASN A 80 -1.41 12.25 9.89
CA ASN A 80 -1.69 12.08 11.31
C ASN A 80 -2.48 10.79 11.59
N GLU A 81 -3.42 10.39 10.73
CA GLU A 81 -4.11 9.11 10.86
C GLU A 81 -3.16 7.92 10.65
N GLN A 82 -2.23 8.00 9.70
CA GLN A 82 -1.20 6.96 9.53
C GLN A 82 -0.30 6.83 10.76
N LEU A 83 0.01 7.96 11.43
CA LEU A 83 0.77 7.97 12.68
C LEU A 83 -0.05 7.40 13.85
N GLU A 84 -1.33 7.77 13.97
CA GLU A 84 -2.26 7.20 14.96
C GLU A 84 -2.35 5.68 14.81
N ALA A 85 -2.48 5.20 13.57
CA ALA A 85 -2.48 3.77 13.25
C ALA A 85 -1.17 3.07 13.68
N ALA A 86 -0.01 3.69 13.44
CA ALA A 86 1.28 3.14 13.84
C ALA A 86 1.38 3.01 15.37
N HIS A 87 1.00 4.05 16.11
CA HIS A 87 0.98 4.01 17.58
C HIS A 87 0.01 2.96 18.11
N PHE A 88 -1.19 2.87 17.52
CA PHE A 88 -2.16 1.85 17.88
C PHE A 88 -1.62 0.44 17.67
N SER A 89 -0.91 0.19 16.56
CA SER A 89 -0.28 -1.10 16.30
C SER A 89 0.82 -1.44 17.30
N MET A 90 1.62 -0.46 17.71
CA MET A 90 2.65 -0.65 18.75
C MET A 90 2.03 -0.91 20.13
N GLU A 91 0.97 -0.21 20.50
CA GLU A 91 0.28 -0.40 21.79
C GLU A 91 -0.39 -1.78 21.88
N THR A 92 -0.99 -2.23 20.77
CA THR A 92 -1.82 -3.44 20.76
C THR A 92 -1.09 -4.70 20.29
N GLY A 93 0.06 -4.55 19.64
CA GLY A 93 0.76 -5.63 18.93
C GLY A 93 0.06 -6.07 17.63
N LEU A 94 -0.98 -5.36 17.20
CA LEU A 94 -1.79 -5.70 16.04
C LEU A 94 -1.65 -4.66 14.93
N TYR A 95 -1.11 -5.10 13.79
CA TYR A 95 -0.88 -4.29 12.62
C TYR A 95 -2.05 -4.43 11.66
N ILE A 96 -2.90 -3.41 11.62
CA ILE A 96 -4.11 -3.41 10.80
C ILE A 96 -3.84 -2.58 9.55
N VAL A 97 -3.93 -3.22 8.40
CA VAL A 97 -3.56 -2.64 7.12
C VAL A 97 -4.65 -2.90 6.09
N TRP A 98 -4.79 -1.96 5.16
CA TRP A 98 -5.56 -2.14 3.95
C TRP A 98 -4.61 -2.41 2.81
N ARG A 99 -4.76 -3.58 2.18
CA ARG A 99 -3.77 -4.12 1.23
C ARG A 99 -4.50 -4.66 0.01
N THR A 100 -3.99 -4.33 -1.17
CA THR A 100 -4.50 -4.90 -2.43
C THR A 100 -4.20 -6.39 -2.51
N ARG A 101 -5.15 -7.16 -3.06
CA ARG A 101 -4.95 -8.57 -3.40
C ARG A 101 -4.02 -8.74 -4.60
N ASN A 102 -3.93 -7.72 -5.46
CA ASN A 102 -3.01 -7.70 -6.58
C ASN A 102 -1.60 -7.33 -6.12
N LYS A 103 -0.79 -8.36 -5.80
CA LYS A 103 0.59 -8.19 -5.32
C LYS A 103 1.53 -7.45 -6.30
N GLY A 104 1.15 -7.32 -7.57
CA GLY A 104 1.92 -6.57 -8.58
C GLY A 104 1.46 -5.14 -8.79
N ALA A 105 0.33 -4.71 -8.20
CA ALA A 105 -0.23 -3.37 -8.42
C ALA A 105 0.56 -2.28 -7.70
N CYS A 106 1.13 -2.58 -6.53
CA CYS A 106 2.11 -1.69 -5.90
C CYS A 106 3.44 -1.85 -6.65
N GLY A 107 3.77 -0.86 -7.49
CA GLY A 107 4.74 -0.97 -8.58
C GLY A 107 6.13 -1.57 -8.24
N ALA A 108 6.72 -2.19 -9.26
CA ALA A 108 8.01 -2.88 -9.26
C ALA A 108 9.26 -2.01 -8.95
N TYR A 109 9.10 -0.71 -8.74
CA TYR A 109 10.21 0.21 -8.44
C TYR A 109 10.55 0.32 -6.94
N SER A 110 9.70 -0.21 -6.04
CA SER A 110 10.02 -0.28 -4.63
C SER A 110 10.44 -1.71 -4.28
N GLN A 111 11.74 -1.96 -4.26
CA GLN A 111 12.27 -3.25 -3.81
C GLN A 111 12.01 -3.50 -2.31
N HIS A 112 11.41 -2.53 -1.57
CA HIS A 112 11.35 -2.64 -0.11
C HIS A 112 10.10 -2.22 0.68
N SER A 113 9.02 -1.58 0.18
CA SER A 113 8.18 -0.88 1.19
C SER A 113 6.67 -0.72 1.04
N PHE A 114 6.04 -0.94 -0.12
CA PHE A 114 4.61 -0.58 -0.24
C PHE A 114 3.69 -1.77 -0.52
N ARG A 115 3.67 -2.75 0.39
CA ARG A 115 2.56 -3.73 0.38
C ARG A 115 1.27 -3.13 0.91
N ASP A 116 1.37 -2.20 1.87
CA ASP A 116 0.22 -1.66 2.57
C ASP A 116 -0.24 -0.36 1.89
N CYS A 117 -1.49 -0.32 1.43
CA CYS A 117 -2.09 0.86 0.79
C CYS A 117 -2.52 1.90 1.83
N SER A 118 -2.93 1.45 3.02
CA SER A 118 -3.17 2.32 4.17
C SER A 118 -2.92 1.56 5.46
N ARG A 119 -2.41 2.24 6.49
CA ARG A 119 -2.49 1.79 7.88
C ARG A 119 -3.85 2.22 8.45
N ILE A 120 -4.45 1.41 9.30
CA ILE A 120 -5.82 1.64 9.80
C ILE A 120 -5.76 2.08 11.26
N ALA A 121 -6.30 3.27 11.53
CA ALA A 121 -6.38 3.86 12.85
C ALA A 121 -7.68 3.46 13.59
N PRO A 122 -7.75 3.62 14.92
CA PRO A 122 -8.98 3.40 15.70
C PRO A 122 -10.16 4.26 15.24
N SER A 123 -9.87 5.44 14.68
CA SER A 123 -10.81 6.41 14.13
C SER A 123 -11.28 6.06 12.71
N SER A 124 -10.55 5.19 11.99
CA SER A 124 -10.88 4.78 10.63
C SER A 124 -12.24 4.07 10.57
N ILE A 125 -12.97 4.28 9.47
CA ILE A 125 -14.36 3.86 9.34
C ILE A 125 -14.48 2.52 8.62
N CYS A 126 -15.31 1.64 9.16
CA CYS A 126 -15.76 0.40 8.53
C CYS A 126 -16.84 0.68 7.48
N PHE A 127 -17.00 -0.21 6.51
CA PHE A 127 -18.09 -0.20 5.53
C PHE A 127 -19.49 -0.15 6.19
N CYS A 128 -19.64 -0.68 7.41
CA CYS A 128 -20.89 -0.57 8.17
C CYS A 128 -21.17 0.85 8.70
N GLY A 129 -20.18 1.74 8.61
CA GLY A 129 -20.28 3.14 9.00
C GLY A 129 -19.74 3.48 10.38
N HIS A 130 -19.21 2.50 11.13
CA HIS A 130 -18.71 2.65 12.50
C HIS A 130 -17.17 2.58 12.54
N PRO A 131 -16.54 3.22 13.55
CA PRO A 131 -15.09 3.25 13.66
C PRO A 131 -14.49 1.91 14.10
N LEU A 132 -13.20 1.69 13.81
CA LEU A 132 -12.47 0.46 14.17
C LEU A 132 -12.56 0.15 15.68
N LYS A 133 -12.57 1.16 16.55
CA LYS A 133 -12.74 0.97 18.00
C LYS A 133 -14.01 0.17 18.38
N ASP A 134 -15.07 0.20 17.56
CA ASP A 134 -16.30 -0.57 17.78
C ASP A 134 -16.18 -2.03 17.32
N HIS A 135 -15.09 -2.37 16.63
CA HIS A 135 -14.76 -3.71 16.15
C HIS A 135 -13.63 -4.37 16.95
N PHE A 136 -12.84 -3.56 17.64
CA PHE A 136 -11.63 -4.01 18.33
C PHE A 136 -11.92 -4.44 19.77
N LYS A 137 -11.46 -5.64 20.14
CA LYS A 137 -11.50 -6.14 21.52
C LYS A 137 -10.09 -6.30 22.06
N LYS A 138 -9.67 -5.34 22.90
CA LYS A 138 -8.31 -5.21 23.45
C LYS A 138 -7.77 -6.50 24.08
N ASN A 139 -8.61 -7.24 24.80
CA ASN A 139 -8.15 -8.40 25.58
C ASN A 139 -7.61 -9.57 24.73
N ASN A 140 -7.99 -9.67 23.45
CA ASN A 140 -7.57 -10.77 22.59
C ASN A 140 -6.78 -10.31 21.35
N GLY A 141 -6.64 -9.01 21.11
CA GLY A 141 -6.05 -8.51 19.85
C GLY A 141 -6.83 -8.97 18.60
N ILE A 142 -8.13 -9.20 18.73
CA ILE A 142 -8.98 -9.70 17.64
C ILE A 142 -9.87 -8.58 17.13
N ILE A 143 -9.84 -8.35 15.82
CA ILE A 143 -10.88 -7.60 15.11
C ILE A 143 -12.10 -8.51 15.00
N SER A 144 -13.21 -8.06 15.59
CA SER A 144 -14.46 -8.82 15.62
C SER A 144 -15.59 -8.08 14.89
N GLY A 145 -16.80 -8.62 14.98
CA GLY A 145 -18.00 -7.94 14.50
C GLY A 145 -18.23 -6.62 15.24
N CYS A 146 -18.93 -5.70 14.59
CA CYS A 146 -19.24 -4.38 15.13
C CYS A 146 -20.11 -4.50 16.39
N SER A 147 -19.73 -3.83 17.48
CA SER A 147 -20.55 -3.71 18.68
C SER A 147 -21.76 -2.80 18.49
N SER A 148 -21.65 -1.82 17.59
CA SER A 148 -22.65 -0.77 17.36
C SER A 148 -23.75 -1.14 16.36
N CYS A 149 -23.60 -2.23 15.59
CA CYS A 149 -24.65 -2.63 14.63
C CYS A 149 -24.81 -4.14 14.47
N LYS A 150 -26.04 -4.56 14.15
CA LYS A 150 -26.39 -5.95 13.88
C LYS A 150 -26.04 -6.30 12.43
N GLY A 151 -25.26 -7.37 12.23
CA GLY A 151 -24.98 -7.95 10.91
C GLY A 151 -23.59 -7.67 10.34
N CYS A 152 -22.84 -6.72 10.92
CA CYS A 152 -21.45 -6.51 10.55
C CYS A 152 -20.54 -7.50 11.28
N LYS A 153 -19.95 -8.44 10.54
CA LYS A 153 -19.20 -9.57 11.10
C LYS A 153 -17.70 -9.32 11.21
N MET A 154 -17.17 -8.41 10.41
CA MET A 154 -15.76 -8.07 10.34
C MET A 154 -15.60 -6.59 10.00
N PHE A 155 -14.47 -6.02 10.38
CA PHE A 155 -14.10 -4.67 9.98
C PHE A 155 -13.65 -4.69 8.51
N GLU A 156 -14.25 -3.85 7.69
CA GLU A 156 -13.87 -3.65 6.29
C GLU A 156 -13.63 -2.16 6.09
N TYR A 157 -12.36 -1.75 6.03
CA TYR A 157 -12.00 -0.35 5.90
C TYR A 157 -12.65 0.29 4.66
N ILE A 158 -13.17 1.50 4.79
CA ILE A 158 -13.59 2.32 3.66
C ILE A 158 -12.98 3.72 3.79
N PRO A 159 -12.30 4.24 2.74
CA PRO A 159 -11.81 5.60 2.73
C PRO A 159 -12.93 6.61 2.96
N THR A 160 -12.63 7.67 3.70
CA THR A 160 -13.59 8.72 4.05
C THR A 160 -13.11 10.12 3.67
N ARG A 161 -11.94 10.24 3.03
CA ARG A 161 -11.39 11.52 2.59
C ARG A 161 -10.98 11.46 1.11
N PRO A 162 -11.07 12.57 0.37
CA PRO A 162 -10.66 12.60 -1.03
C PRO A 162 -9.16 12.30 -1.22
N ALA A 163 -8.31 12.75 -0.29
CA ALA A 163 -6.87 12.51 -0.33
C ALA A 163 -6.50 11.01 -0.29
N GLU A 164 -7.36 10.15 0.25
CA GLU A 164 -7.15 8.69 0.33
C GLU A 164 -7.54 7.98 -0.98
N THR A 165 -8.42 8.59 -1.78
CA THR A 165 -9.00 8.01 -3.00
C THR A 165 -8.46 8.65 -4.28
N GLY A 166 -7.37 9.40 -4.15
CA GLY A 166 -6.78 10.16 -5.25
C GLY A 166 -7.62 11.36 -5.69
N GLU A 167 -8.80 11.59 -5.11
CA GLU A 167 -9.73 12.67 -5.48
C GLU A 167 -9.42 14.01 -4.79
N PHE A 168 -8.16 14.25 -4.43
CA PHE A 168 -7.72 15.46 -3.70
C PHE A 168 -8.12 16.78 -4.41
N TRP A 169 -8.28 16.77 -5.74
CA TRP A 169 -8.73 17.93 -6.51
C TRP A 169 -10.15 18.39 -6.15
N LEU A 170 -10.98 17.54 -5.52
CA LEU A 170 -12.32 17.91 -5.08
C LEU A 170 -12.27 19.03 -4.05
N GLU A 171 -11.23 19.07 -3.23
CA GLU A 171 -11.06 20.07 -2.16
C GLU A 171 -10.88 21.49 -2.69
N HIS A 172 -10.49 21.65 -3.96
CA HIS A 172 -10.33 22.95 -4.62
C HIS A 172 -11.62 23.46 -5.27
N ARG A 173 -12.71 22.68 -5.23
CA ARG A 173 -14.02 23.10 -5.75
C ARG A 173 -14.70 24.02 -4.75
N THR A 174 -15.26 25.14 -5.23
CA THR A 174 -15.94 26.14 -4.41
C THR A 174 -17.13 25.58 -3.62
N ASP A 175 -17.80 24.54 -4.15
CA ASP A 175 -18.96 23.89 -3.54
C ASP A 175 -18.62 22.61 -2.76
N PHE A 176 -17.34 22.30 -2.57
CA PHE A 176 -16.93 21.12 -1.83
C PHE A 176 -17.17 21.28 -0.33
N ASN A 177 -17.81 20.27 0.26
CA ASN A 177 -17.99 20.18 1.70
C ASN A 177 -17.35 18.87 2.21
N PRO A 178 -16.21 18.95 2.92
CA PRO A 178 -15.51 17.78 3.46
C PRO A 178 -16.39 16.89 4.34
N GLN A 179 -17.33 17.49 5.11
CA GLN A 179 -18.21 16.76 6.02
C GLN A 179 -19.32 15.97 5.30
N LYS A 180 -19.57 16.28 4.03
CA LYS A 180 -20.54 15.58 3.18
C LYS A 180 -19.88 14.64 2.16
N TYR A 181 -18.55 14.60 2.15
CA TYR A 181 -17.84 13.72 1.24
C TYR A 181 -18.07 12.27 1.66
N GLU A 182 -18.53 11.47 0.70
CA GLU A 182 -18.68 10.03 0.86
C GLU A 182 -18.27 9.38 -0.45
N VAL A 183 -17.47 8.33 -0.34
CA VAL A 183 -17.06 7.57 -1.51
C VAL A 183 -18.27 6.93 -2.19
N LYS A 184 -18.24 6.93 -3.52
CA LYS A 184 -19.36 6.49 -4.34
C LYS A 184 -19.09 5.12 -4.97
N CYS A 185 -20.16 4.37 -5.12
CA CYS A 185 -20.21 3.19 -5.97
C CYS A 185 -20.33 3.60 -7.46
N LYS A 186 -20.01 2.72 -8.41
CA LYS A 186 -20.30 2.90 -9.84
C LYS A 186 -21.78 3.16 -10.14
N CYS A 187 -22.69 2.75 -9.24
CA CYS A 187 -24.11 3.12 -9.30
C CYS A 187 -24.41 4.58 -8.91
N LYS A 188 -23.37 5.37 -8.61
CA LYS A 188 -23.37 6.78 -8.19
C LYS A 188 -23.89 7.08 -6.80
N HIS A 189 -24.39 6.07 -6.08
CA HIS A 189 -24.80 6.21 -4.68
C HIS A 189 -23.63 6.04 -3.72
N SER A 190 -23.70 6.74 -2.59
CA SER A 190 -22.77 6.61 -1.48
C SER A 190 -22.71 5.16 -0.95
N PHE A 191 -21.56 4.77 -0.40
CA PHE A 191 -21.40 3.51 0.32
C PHE A 191 -22.41 3.36 1.46
N ARG A 192 -22.90 4.45 2.06
CA ARG A 192 -23.95 4.41 3.11
C ARG A 192 -25.25 3.76 2.66
N TYR A 193 -25.55 3.81 1.36
CA TYR A 193 -26.71 3.14 0.77
C TYR A 193 -26.46 1.67 0.45
N HIS A 194 -25.30 1.10 0.81
CA HIS A 194 -24.98 -0.30 0.58
C HIS A 194 -24.94 -1.03 1.93
N LYS A 195 -25.82 -2.02 2.10
CA LYS A 195 -26.01 -2.66 3.41
C LYS A 195 -24.92 -3.71 3.69
N CYS A 196 -24.23 -3.62 4.82
CA CYS A 196 -23.36 -4.69 5.30
C CYS A 196 -24.19 -5.91 5.79
N PRO A 197 -23.83 -7.17 5.49
CA PRO A 197 -22.66 -7.60 4.70
C PRO A 197 -22.94 -7.83 3.21
N SER A 198 -24.19 -7.68 2.74
CA SER A 198 -24.54 -7.98 1.35
C SER A 198 -23.92 -7.02 0.34
N LYS A 199 -23.54 -5.81 0.79
CA LYS A 199 -23.06 -4.68 -0.01
C LYS A 199 -24.04 -4.31 -1.13
N ARG A 200 -25.31 -4.72 -1.04
CA ARG A 200 -26.33 -4.40 -2.03
C ARG A 200 -26.85 -2.98 -1.81
N CYS A 201 -27.04 -2.24 -2.89
CA CYS A 201 -27.63 -0.91 -2.84
C CYS A 201 -29.10 -0.97 -2.40
N THR A 202 -29.50 -0.10 -1.48
CA THR A 202 -30.85 -0.02 -0.91
C THR A 202 -31.69 1.10 -1.51
N VAL A 203 -31.11 1.94 -2.39
CA VAL A 203 -31.85 3.00 -3.09
C VAL A 203 -32.95 2.38 -3.96
N PRO A 204 -34.21 2.86 -3.86
CA PRO A 204 -35.30 2.37 -4.70
C PRO A 204 -34.94 2.39 -6.19
N SER A 205 -35.36 1.36 -6.93
CA SER A 205 -35.08 1.19 -8.36
C SER A 205 -33.61 0.94 -8.74
N CYS A 206 -32.66 0.99 -7.80
CA CYS A 206 -31.27 0.62 -8.08
C CYS A 206 -31.11 -0.91 -8.08
N LYS A 207 -30.56 -1.46 -9.18
CA LYS A 207 -30.30 -2.90 -9.34
C LYS A 207 -28.89 -3.33 -8.93
N CYS A 208 -28.09 -2.41 -8.36
CA CYS A 208 -26.72 -2.65 -7.94
C CYS A 208 -26.66 -3.70 -6.81
N GLN A 209 -26.05 -4.85 -7.12
CA GLN A 209 -26.02 -6.01 -6.22
C GLN A 209 -24.85 -6.01 -5.23
N SER A 210 -23.79 -5.27 -5.54
CA SER A 210 -22.60 -5.16 -4.71
C SER A 210 -22.00 -3.76 -4.86
N PHE A 211 -21.31 -3.30 -3.82
CA PHE A 211 -20.53 -2.08 -3.88
C PHE A 211 -19.31 -2.31 -4.77
N THR A 212 -19.18 -1.47 -5.79
CA THR A 212 -18.06 -1.44 -6.72
C THR A 212 -17.60 0.01 -6.76
N SER A 213 -16.39 0.29 -6.29
CA SER A 213 -15.92 1.66 -6.14
C SER A 213 -15.89 2.42 -7.47
N SER A 214 -16.21 3.71 -7.43
CA SER A 214 -16.03 4.64 -8.56
C SER A 214 -14.71 5.43 -8.50
N PHE A 215 -13.93 5.18 -7.44
CA PHE A 215 -12.63 5.77 -7.19
C PHE A 215 -11.54 4.68 -7.23
N LEU A 216 -10.28 5.10 -7.26
CA LEU A 216 -9.14 4.20 -7.21
C LEU A 216 -8.31 4.49 -5.95
N CYS A 217 -7.63 3.46 -5.44
CA CYS A 217 -6.66 3.63 -4.37
C CYS A 217 -5.51 4.52 -4.85
N VAL A 218 -5.16 5.56 -4.09
CA VAL A 218 -4.08 6.49 -4.45
C VAL A 218 -2.70 5.82 -4.52
N VAL A 219 -2.52 4.69 -3.82
CA VAL A 219 -1.22 4.00 -3.73
C VAL A 219 -1.03 2.99 -4.86
N CYS A 220 -2.03 2.15 -5.14
CA CYS A 220 -1.89 1.02 -6.06
C CYS A 220 -2.76 1.14 -7.33
N ASN A 221 -3.58 2.18 -7.44
CA ASN A 221 -4.54 2.41 -8.54
C ASN A 221 -5.58 1.29 -8.75
N GLU A 222 -5.76 0.40 -7.78
CA GLU A 222 -6.81 -0.62 -7.83
C GLU A 222 -8.11 -0.12 -7.20
N HIS A 223 -9.21 -0.78 -7.54
CA HIS A 223 -10.52 -0.51 -6.97
C HIS A 223 -10.61 -0.97 -5.51
N TRP A 224 -11.51 -0.38 -4.73
CA TRP A 224 -11.70 -0.72 -3.31
C TRP A 224 -11.99 -2.20 -3.08
N GLU A 225 -12.84 -2.79 -3.91
CA GLU A 225 -13.21 -4.21 -3.83
C GLU A 225 -12.07 -5.19 -4.11
N GLU A 226 -10.92 -4.69 -4.59
CA GLU A 226 -9.69 -5.46 -4.79
C GLU A 226 -8.77 -5.49 -3.57
N HIS A 227 -9.19 -4.87 -2.46
CA HIS A 227 -8.41 -4.78 -1.24
C HIS A 227 -9.07 -5.54 -0.09
N ASP A 228 -8.22 -6.06 0.79
CA ASP A 228 -8.62 -6.66 2.05
C ASP A 228 -8.14 -5.79 3.22
N THR A 229 -8.92 -5.79 4.31
CA THR A 229 -8.43 -5.31 5.60
C THR A 229 -7.85 -6.48 6.36
N ILE A 230 -6.54 -6.43 6.61
CA ILE A 230 -5.77 -7.52 7.19
C ILE A 230 -5.30 -7.07 8.56
N ALA A 231 -5.43 -7.95 9.56
CA ALA A 231 -4.86 -7.78 10.88
C ALA A 231 -3.72 -8.79 11.03
N GLU A 232 -2.50 -8.31 11.21
CA GLU A 232 -1.30 -9.13 11.35
C GLU A 232 -0.69 -8.92 12.75
N THR A 233 -0.20 -9.99 13.37
CA THR A 233 0.60 -9.83 14.59
C THR A 233 1.99 -9.29 14.25
N ARG A 234 2.69 -8.80 15.28
CA ARG A 234 4.09 -8.40 15.15
C ARG A 234 4.96 -9.52 14.58
N GLU A 235 4.80 -10.75 15.09
CA GLU A 235 5.56 -11.91 14.65
C GLU A 235 5.27 -12.29 13.20
N GLU A 236 4.01 -12.23 12.77
CA GLU A 236 3.61 -12.50 11.39
C GLU A 236 4.26 -11.50 10.42
N ARG A 237 4.37 -10.23 10.80
CA ARG A 237 5.05 -9.21 9.99
C ARG A 237 6.55 -9.44 9.92
N ILE A 238 7.20 -9.78 11.04
CA ILE A 238 8.64 -10.11 11.06
C ILE A 238 8.93 -11.29 10.14
N GLN A 239 8.12 -12.36 10.20
CA GLN A 239 8.26 -13.52 9.31
C GLN A 239 8.14 -13.14 7.83
N GLN A 240 7.26 -12.20 7.52
CA GLN A 240 7.07 -11.65 6.17
C GLN A 240 8.11 -10.59 5.78
N LYS A 241 9.05 -10.25 6.68
CA LYS A 241 10.03 -9.15 6.51
C LYS A 241 9.35 -7.80 6.24
N LEU A 242 8.25 -7.55 6.94
CA LEU A 242 7.52 -6.28 6.90
C LEU A 242 7.92 -5.37 8.07
N PRO A 243 7.80 -4.04 7.92
CA PRO A 243 8.13 -3.10 8.98
C PRO A 243 7.27 -3.31 10.24
N VAL A 244 7.90 -3.19 11.40
CA VAL A 244 7.30 -3.26 12.74
C VAL A 244 7.90 -2.14 13.62
N ASP A 245 7.22 -1.82 14.71
CA ASP A 245 7.65 -0.82 15.70
C ASP A 245 7.99 0.52 15.05
N ASP A 246 9.13 1.12 15.36
CA ASP A 246 9.54 2.42 14.81
C ASP A 246 9.68 2.40 13.28
N ASP A 247 10.07 1.27 12.68
CA ASP A 247 10.17 1.12 11.22
C ASP A 247 8.78 1.17 10.56
N TYR A 248 7.72 0.90 11.31
CA TYR A 248 6.34 0.99 10.82
C TYR A 248 5.82 2.43 10.77
N ILE A 249 6.47 3.40 11.41
CA ILE A 249 6.10 4.82 11.31
C ILE A 249 6.38 5.32 9.88
N LEU A 250 5.51 6.19 9.34
CA LEU A 250 5.72 6.77 8.02
C LEU A 250 7.03 7.56 7.96
N PHE A 251 7.79 7.39 6.87
CA PHE A 251 9.08 8.04 6.64
C PHE A 251 10.16 7.69 7.68
N SER A 252 10.11 6.49 8.29
CA SER A 252 11.14 6.01 9.23
C SER A 252 12.54 5.97 8.60
N GLU A 253 12.61 5.74 7.29
CA GLU A 253 13.83 5.78 6.48
C GLU A 253 14.36 7.21 6.23
N SER A 254 13.55 8.25 6.50
CA SER A 254 13.89 9.65 6.28
C SER A 254 13.51 10.53 7.47
N PRO A 255 14.34 10.54 8.54
CA PRO A 255 14.04 11.30 9.76
C PRO A 255 13.85 12.81 9.55
N SER A 256 14.49 13.41 8.54
CA SER A 256 14.31 14.82 8.19
C SER A 256 12.91 15.10 7.64
N LEU A 257 12.39 14.21 6.78
CA LEU A 257 11.03 14.31 6.23
C LEU A 257 9.98 14.04 7.31
N GLN A 258 10.20 13.00 8.12
CA GLN A 258 9.33 12.67 9.24
C GLN A 258 9.15 13.86 10.19
N ARG A 259 10.25 14.55 10.53
CA ARG A 259 10.23 15.72 11.42
C ARG A 259 9.37 16.86 10.90
N VAL A 260 9.44 17.18 9.61
CA VAL A 260 8.67 18.31 9.05
C VAL A 260 7.21 17.94 8.82
N VAL A 261 6.89 16.66 8.63
CA VAL A 261 5.52 16.15 8.47
C VAL A 261 4.78 16.06 9.80
N PHE A 262 5.43 15.63 10.88
CA PHE A 262 4.78 15.37 12.19
C PHE A 262 5.14 16.40 13.27
N ARG A 263 5.41 17.64 12.86
CA ARG A 263 5.77 18.75 13.75
C ARG A 263 4.65 19.15 14.71
#